data_AF-A0A7C3NTZ2-F1
#
_entry.id   AF-A0A7C3NTZ2-F1
#
_cell.length_a   1.000
_cell.length_b   1.000
_cell.length_c   1.000
_cell.angle_alpha   90.00
_cell.angle_beta   90.00
_cell.angle_gamma   90.00
#
_symmetry.space_group_name_H-M   'P 1'
#
loop_
_entity.id
_entity.type
_entity.pdbx_description
1 polymer ?
#
loop_
_entity_poly.entity_id
_entity_poly.type
_entity_poly.pdbx_seq_one_letter_code
_entity_poly.pdbx_strand_id
1 'polypeptide(L)'
;MEVKLADYGYLCGATHRLNDQENMIWTAHFVMPFHQLRASFVAGQIQDSMTEGHMWVPMDDENCMVYNWMYGFAGAAIGPDKMAAIEQARGRGEQEQTADFRKIRNKDNDWLIDRRIQKYETYTGIEGINTQDHAITESMEPIVDRTREHLGTTDRAVVIGRHLLIQAAHNLRQGKELIGLRPSYYKIRAIGKVIPTQVHWLDAMKHELYPHGSADGSSTFKV
;
A
#
# COMPACT_ATOMS: atom_id res chain seq x y z
N MET A 1 -11.07 9.44 3.44
CA MET A 1 -10.05 8.49 3.92
C MET A 1 -9.90 8.69 5.42
N GLU A 2 -10.01 7.62 6.20
CA GLU A 2 -9.85 7.63 7.65
C GLU A 2 -8.53 6.94 8.02
N VAL A 3 -7.79 7.49 8.98
CA VAL A 3 -6.50 6.93 9.43
C VAL A 3 -6.55 6.76 10.94
N LYS A 4 -6.26 5.54 11.40
CA LYS A 4 -6.21 5.15 12.81
C LYS A 4 -4.80 4.72 13.18
N LEU A 5 -4.19 5.41 14.14
CA LEU A 5 -2.89 5.04 14.69
C LEU A 5 -2.97 3.66 15.37
N ALA A 6 -1.88 2.93 15.30
CA ALA A 6 -1.64 1.67 15.99
C ALA A 6 -0.20 1.63 16.50
N ASP A 7 0.12 0.72 17.41
CA ASP A 7 1.46 0.56 18.00
C ASP A 7 2.54 0.07 17.01
N TYR A 8 2.15 -0.24 15.78
CA TYR A 8 3.04 -0.58 14.67
C TYR A 8 3.13 0.50 13.58
N GLY A 9 2.30 1.54 13.64
CA GLY A 9 2.14 2.53 12.57
C GLY A 9 0.69 2.98 12.46
N TYR A 10 0.00 2.63 11.38
CA TYR A 10 -1.42 2.95 11.22
C TYR A 10 -2.19 1.99 10.32
N LEU A 11 -3.51 2.02 10.49
CA LEU A 11 -4.52 1.49 9.58
C LEU A 11 -5.18 2.65 8.83
N CYS A 12 -5.36 2.50 7.52
CA CYS A 12 -6.06 3.42 6.66
C CYS A 12 -7.29 2.72 6.06
N GLY A 13 -8.44 3.41 6.05
CA GLY A 13 -9.67 3.00 5.38
C GLY A 13 -10.09 4.03 4.33
N ALA A 14 -10.26 3.57 3.10
CA ALA A 14 -10.83 4.34 2.00
C ALA A 14 -12.24 3.83 1.68
N THR A 15 -13.21 4.76 1.67
CA THR A 15 -14.62 4.47 1.37
C THR A 15 -14.95 4.98 -0.02
N HIS A 16 -15.43 4.10 -0.88
CA HIS A 16 -15.92 4.41 -2.21
C HIS A 16 -17.41 4.05 -2.26
N ARG A 17 -18.27 5.05 -2.45
CA ARG A 17 -19.70 4.82 -2.58
C ARG A 17 -19.98 4.12 -3.90
N LEU A 18 -20.62 2.95 -3.87
CA LEU A 18 -21.03 2.23 -5.07
C LEU A 18 -22.44 2.65 -5.50
N ASN A 19 -23.36 2.74 -4.53
CA ASN A 19 -24.73 3.16 -4.73
C ASN A 19 -25.30 3.76 -3.42
N ASP A 20 -26.62 3.95 -3.33
CA ASP A 20 -27.26 4.52 -2.15
C ASP A 20 -27.22 3.61 -0.91
N GLN A 21 -27.03 2.30 -1.12
CA GLN A 21 -27.11 1.27 -0.09
C GLN A 21 -25.74 0.68 0.25
N GLU A 22 -24.76 0.76 -0.65
CA GLU A 22 -23.49 0.06 -0.53
C GLU A 22 -22.26 0.96 -0.70
N ASN A 23 -21.29 0.73 0.19
CA ASN A 23 -19.94 1.28 0.14
C ASN A 23 -18.94 0.16 -0.09
N MET A 24 -18.02 0.37 -1.03
CA MET A 24 -16.80 -0.41 -1.12
C MET A 24 -15.73 0.20 -0.21
N ILE A 25 -15.17 -0.62 0.67
CA ILE A 25 -14.10 -0.24 1.58
C ILE A 25 -12.81 -0.94 1.15
N TRP A 26 -11.74 -0.16 1.06
CA TRP A 26 -10.38 -0.68 0.98
C TRP A 26 -9.60 -0.30 2.22
N THR A 27 -8.87 -1.26 2.76
CA THR A 27 -7.98 -1.03 3.90
C THR A 27 -6.53 -1.24 3.53
N ALA A 28 -5.67 -0.48 4.18
CA ALA A 28 -4.23 -0.65 4.11
C ALA A 28 -3.60 -0.41 5.48
N HIS A 29 -2.59 -1.19 5.82
CA HIS A 29 -1.75 -0.94 6.99
C HIS A 29 -0.40 -0.41 6.54
N PHE A 30 0.12 0.56 7.28
CA PHE A 30 1.52 0.92 7.26
C PHE A 30 2.14 0.43 8.57
N VAL A 31 3.10 -0.47 8.43
CA VAL A 31 3.90 -1.02 9.52
C VAL A 31 5.31 -0.42 9.40
N MET A 32 5.74 0.24 10.46
CA MET A 32 7.01 0.94 10.49
C MET A 32 8.19 -0.04 10.25
N PRO A 33 9.26 0.42 9.58
CA PRO A 33 9.43 1.74 8.97
C PRO A 33 9.05 1.78 7.47
N PHE A 34 8.81 0.64 6.82
CA PHE A 34 8.70 0.59 5.35
C PHE A 34 7.78 -0.50 4.82
N HIS A 35 6.94 -1.10 5.67
CA HIS A 35 6.03 -2.18 5.27
C HIS A 35 4.63 -1.62 5.00
N GLN A 36 4.04 -2.04 3.89
CA GLN A 36 2.66 -1.76 3.55
C GLN A 36 1.92 -3.09 3.33
N LEU A 37 0.75 -3.22 3.94
CA LEU A 37 -0.23 -4.25 3.61
C LEU A 37 -1.43 -3.56 2.99
N ARG A 38 -2.00 -4.11 1.93
CA ARG A 38 -3.18 -3.58 1.26
C ARG A 38 -4.14 -4.69 0.88
N ALA A 39 -5.42 -4.35 0.90
CA ALA A 39 -6.47 -5.17 0.32
C ALA A 39 -6.10 -5.55 -1.11
N SER A 40 -6.30 -6.81 -1.48
CA SER A 40 -5.98 -7.23 -2.83
C SER A 40 -7.12 -7.00 -3.82
N PHE A 41 -6.75 -6.53 -5.01
CA PHE A 41 -7.65 -6.29 -6.12
C PHE A 41 -7.07 -6.86 -7.40
N VAL A 42 -7.75 -7.86 -7.96
CA VAL A 42 -7.31 -8.62 -9.13
C VAL A 42 -8.44 -8.62 -10.15
N ALA A 43 -8.12 -8.29 -11.40
CA ALA A 43 -9.07 -8.31 -12.53
C ALA A 43 -10.39 -7.57 -12.25
N GLY A 44 -10.32 -6.40 -11.60
CA GLY A 44 -11.51 -5.60 -11.31
C GLY A 44 -12.30 -6.06 -10.08
N GLN A 45 -11.80 -7.05 -9.32
CA GLN A 45 -12.52 -7.63 -8.18
C GLN A 45 -11.68 -7.63 -6.91
N ILE A 46 -12.32 -7.26 -5.80
CA ILE A 46 -11.78 -7.43 -4.46
C ILE A 46 -11.56 -8.92 -4.19
N GLN A 47 -10.40 -9.25 -3.64
CA GLN A 47 -10.10 -10.58 -3.14
C GLN A 47 -10.23 -10.55 -1.62
N ASP A 48 -11.35 -11.04 -1.10
CA ASP A 48 -11.70 -11.02 0.34
C ASP A 48 -10.80 -11.89 1.22
N SER A 49 -10.12 -12.86 0.60
CA SER A 49 -9.28 -13.89 1.22
C SER A 49 -7.81 -13.79 0.82
N MET A 50 -7.40 -12.62 0.30
CA MET A 50 -6.03 -12.37 -0.15
C MET A 50 -5.53 -10.99 0.29
N THR A 51 -4.33 -10.97 0.85
CA THR A 51 -3.62 -9.74 1.20
C THR A 51 -2.39 -9.62 0.30
N GLU A 52 -2.08 -8.42 -0.14
CA GLU A 52 -0.82 -8.12 -0.83
C GLU A 52 -0.12 -6.93 -0.16
N GLY A 53 1.16 -6.75 -0.45
CA GLY A 53 1.95 -5.74 0.23
C GLY A 53 3.25 -5.39 -0.47
N HIS A 54 3.82 -4.29 0.01
CA HIS A 54 5.11 -3.77 -0.42
C HIS A 54 6.03 -3.64 0.79
N MET A 55 7.31 -3.87 0.59
CA MET A 55 8.38 -3.43 1.48
C MET A 55 9.29 -2.49 0.70
N TRP A 56 9.34 -1.23 1.11
CA TRP A 56 10.13 -0.17 0.49
C TRP A 56 11.47 -0.05 1.20
N VAL A 57 12.38 -0.99 0.95
CA VAL A 57 13.64 -1.11 1.68
C VAL A 57 14.63 -0.05 1.16
N PRO A 58 15.04 0.94 1.98
CA PRO A 58 16.06 1.90 1.57
C PRO A 58 17.39 1.19 1.34
N MET A 59 18.05 1.46 0.22
CA MET A 59 19.40 0.93 -0.06
C MET A 59 20.46 2.00 0.21
N ASP A 60 20.17 3.22 -0.21
CA ASP A 60 20.96 4.43 0.01
C ASP A 60 20.03 5.67 -0.02
N ASP A 61 20.59 6.87 -0.13
CA ASP A 61 19.84 8.13 -0.10
C ASP A 61 18.95 8.35 -1.34
N GLU A 62 19.26 7.71 -2.47
CA GLU A 62 18.61 7.93 -3.77
C GLU A 62 17.91 6.67 -4.31
N ASN A 63 18.15 5.49 -3.72
CA ASN A 63 17.66 4.21 -4.21
C ASN A 63 16.88 3.42 -3.15
N CYS A 64 15.77 2.82 -3.59
CA CYS A 64 14.91 1.96 -2.77
C CYS A 64 14.60 0.66 -3.52
N MET A 65 14.78 -0.48 -2.83
CA MET A 65 14.36 -1.78 -3.33
C MET A 65 12.92 -2.07 -2.89
N VAL A 66 12.07 -2.44 -3.84
CA VAL A 66 10.66 -2.74 -3.58
C VAL A 66 10.43 -4.25 -3.63
N TYR A 67 10.20 -4.85 -2.47
CA TYR A 67 9.76 -6.24 -2.40
C TYR A 67 8.25 -6.28 -2.41
N ASN A 68 7.71 -7.06 -3.34
CA ASN A 68 6.28 -7.28 -3.47
C ASN A 68 5.95 -8.68 -2.96
N TRP A 69 4.83 -8.82 -2.27
CA TRP A 69 4.35 -10.11 -1.80
C TRP A 69 2.83 -10.16 -1.81
N MET A 70 2.31 -11.38 -1.89
CA MET A 70 0.89 -11.66 -1.70
C MET A 70 0.73 -13.01 -1.02
N TYR A 71 -0.27 -13.13 -0.17
CA TYR A 71 -0.65 -14.40 0.43
C TYR A 71 -2.16 -14.53 0.54
N GLY A 72 -2.62 -15.76 0.35
CA GLY A 72 -4.00 -16.14 0.61
C GLY A 72 -4.19 -16.66 2.02
N PHE A 73 -5.38 -16.48 2.57
CA PHE A 73 -5.77 -16.99 3.89
C PHE A 73 -7.12 -17.68 3.83
N ALA A 74 -7.57 -18.25 4.95
CA ALA A 74 -8.83 -19.02 5.02
C ALA A 74 -8.93 -20.14 3.97
N GLY A 75 -7.80 -20.79 3.64
CA GLY A 75 -7.74 -21.88 2.67
C GLY A 75 -7.59 -21.44 1.20
N ALA A 76 -7.59 -20.14 0.92
CA ALA A 76 -7.47 -19.60 -0.44
C ALA A 76 -6.01 -19.51 -0.93
N ALA A 77 -5.29 -20.62 -0.99
CA ALA A 77 -3.91 -20.64 -1.47
C ALA A 77 -3.79 -20.08 -2.91
N ILE A 78 -2.74 -19.31 -3.17
CA ILE A 78 -2.48 -18.70 -4.48
C ILE A 78 -1.65 -19.71 -5.30
N GLY A 79 -2.26 -20.33 -6.30
CA GLY A 79 -1.56 -21.23 -7.21
C GLY A 79 -0.54 -20.50 -8.10
N PRO A 80 0.49 -21.20 -8.61
CA PRO A 80 1.57 -20.60 -9.40
C PRO A 80 1.06 -19.87 -10.66
N ASP A 81 0.08 -20.42 -11.36
CA ASP A 81 -0.47 -19.79 -12.57
C ASP A 81 -1.21 -18.49 -12.24
N LYS A 82 -1.97 -18.47 -11.13
CA LYS A 82 -2.63 -17.25 -10.64
C LYS A 82 -1.60 -16.20 -10.23
N MET A 83 -0.55 -16.61 -9.52
CA MET A 83 0.56 -15.72 -9.15
C MET A 83 1.20 -15.11 -10.39
N ALA A 84 1.60 -15.92 -11.36
CA ALA A 84 2.23 -15.46 -12.60
C ALA A 84 1.34 -14.49 -13.38
N ALA A 85 0.03 -14.78 -13.48
CA ALA A 85 -0.92 -13.88 -14.13
C ALA A 85 -1.06 -12.53 -13.41
N ILE A 86 -1.08 -12.52 -12.06
CA ILE A 86 -1.11 -11.28 -11.29
C ILE A 86 0.18 -10.49 -11.52
N GLU A 87 1.33 -11.14 -11.39
CA GLU A 87 2.64 -10.53 -11.60
C GLU A 87 2.78 -9.90 -13.00
N GLN A 88 2.36 -10.61 -14.04
CA GLN A 88 2.31 -10.08 -15.41
C GLN A 88 1.40 -8.84 -15.50
N ALA A 89 0.19 -8.90 -14.97
CA ALA A 89 -0.75 -7.77 -15.00
C ALA A 89 -0.27 -6.55 -14.19
N ARG A 90 0.60 -6.75 -13.20
CA ARG A 90 1.25 -5.66 -12.45
C ARG A 90 2.45 -5.06 -13.20
N GLY A 91 2.92 -5.66 -14.30
CA GLY A 91 4.16 -5.25 -14.96
C GLY A 91 5.40 -5.73 -14.20
N ARG A 92 5.30 -6.88 -13.53
CA ARG A 92 6.35 -7.50 -12.72
C ARG A 92 6.60 -8.97 -13.12
N GLY A 93 6.16 -9.34 -14.31
CA GLY A 93 6.41 -10.67 -14.90
C GLY A 93 7.90 -10.90 -15.19
N GLU A 94 8.25 -12.14 -15.55
CA GLU A 94 9.63 -12.58 -15.76
C GLU A 94 10.42 -11.71 -16.76
N GLN A 95 9.73 -11.14 -17.76
CA GLN A 95 10.33 -10.31 -18.81
C GLN A 95 10.31 -8.80 -18.52
N GLU A 96 9.77 -8.37 -17.38
CA GLU A 96 9.63 -6.95 -17.04
C GLU A 96 10.84 -6.41 -16.24
N GLN A 97 11.82 -7.25 -15.95
CA GLN A 97 13.06 -6.89 -15.26
C GLN A 97 14.29 -7.61 -15.83
N THR A 98 15.45 -6.97 -15.69
CA THR A 98 16.77 -7.55 -15.99
C THR A 98 17.24 -8.46 -14.85
N ALA A 99 18.34 -9.19 -15.06
CA ALA A 99 18.93 -10.08 -14.06
C ALA A 99 19.40 -9.37 -12.78
N ASP A 100 19.68 -8.08 -12.84
CA ASP A 100 20.04 -7.20 -11.71
C ASP A 100 18.83 -6.45 -11.13
N PHE A 101 17.60 -6.90 -11.42
CA PHE A 101 16.34 -6.34 -10.91
C PHE A 101 16.01 -4.91 -11.40
N ARG A 102 16.70 -4.42 -12.45
CA ARG A 102 16.31 -3.18 -13.11
C ARG A 102 15.07 -3.42 -13.97
N LYS A 103 14.08 -2.55 -13.86
CA LYS A 103 12.87 -2.64 -14.70
C LYS A 103 13.18 -2.34 -16.15
N ILE A 104 12.55 -3.09 -17.06
CA ILE A 104 12.64 -2.82 -18.50
C ILE A 104 11.97 -1.48 -18.83
N ARG A 105 10.81 -1.21 -18.23
CA ARG A 105 10.09 0.07 -18.36
C ARG A 105 10.54 1.01 -17.24
N ASN A 106 11.28 2.04 -17.58
CA ASN A 106 11.90 2.95 -16.61
C ASN A 106 11.97 4.38 -17.17
N LYS A 107 12.45 5.32 -16.34
CA LYS A 107 12.59 6.73 -16.72
C LYS A 107 13.40 6.97 -18.01
N ASP A 108 14.41 6.16 -18.30
CA ASP A 108 15.30 6.37 -19.45
C ASP A 108 14.59 6.12 -20.79
N ASN A 109 13.50 5.36 -20.79
CA ASN A 109 12.70 5.04 -21.98
C ASN A 109 11.25 5.51 -21.87
N ASP A 110 10.98 6.53 -21.05
CA ASP A 110 9.65 7.10 -20.82
C ASP A 110 8.62 6.01 -20.45
N TRP A 111 9.06 5.00 -19.68
CA TRP A 111 8.32 3.80 -19.28
C TRP A 111 7.62 3.06 -20.43
N LEU A 112 8.12 3.24 -21.66
CA LEU A 112 7.52 2.74 -22.89
C LEU A 112 6.06 3.18 -23.06
N ILE A 113 5.74 4.44 -22.77
CA ILE A 113 4.39 5.00 -22.99
C ILE A 113 3.96 4.81 -24.46
N ASP A 114 2.85 4.11 -24.66
CA ASP A 114 2.15 4.08 -25.94
C ASP A 114 1.18 5.26 -26.03
N ARG A 115 1.51 6.23 -26.90
CA ARG A 115 0.72 7.46 -27.08
C ARG A 115 -0.63 7.23 -27.75
N ARG A 116 -0.82 6.13 -28.49
CA ARG A 116 -2.12 5.75 -29.05
C ARG A 116 -3.00 5.20 -27.94
N ILE A 117 -2.49 4.28 -27.13
CA ILE A 117 -3.21 3.72 -25.96
C ILE A 117 -3.53 4.85 -24.97
N GLN A 118 -2.57 5.73 -24.69
CA GLN A 118 -2.77 6.90 -23.82
C GLN A 118 -3.94 7.79 -24.30
N LYS A 119 -4.09 7.93 -25.61
CA LYS A 119 -5.10 8.80 -26.20
C LYS A 119 -6.49 8.17 -26.24
N TYR A 120 -6.58 6.85 -26.40
CA TYR A 120 -7.84 6.19 -26.76
C TYR A 120 -8.31 5.12 -25.77
N GLU A 121 -7.46 4.61 -24.89
CA GLU A 121 -7.74 3.42 -24.08
C GLU A 121 -7.48 3.61 -22.58
N THR A 122 -6.27 4.05 -22.20
CA THR A 122 -5.89 4.26 -20.80
C THR A 122 -5.34 5.67 -20.61
N TYR A 123 -5.42 6.22 -19.39
CA TYR A 123 -4.93 7.58 -19.12
C TYR A 123 -3.40 7.72 -19.25
N THR A 124 -2.65 6.66 -18.99
CA THR A 124 -1.19 6.70 -18.92
C THR A 124 -0.54 6.20 -20.21
N GLY A 125 -1.16 5.24 -20.92
CA GLY A 125 -0.52 4.50 -22.00
C GLY A 125 0.61 3.58 -21.53
N ILE A 126 0.78 3.41 -20.21
CA ILE A 126 1.81 2.57 -19.61
C ILE A 126 1.21 1.22 -19.26
N GLU A 127 1.85 0.15 -19.73
CA GLU A 127 1.45 -1.21 -19.42
C GLU A 127 1.92 -1.63 -18.02
N GLY A 128 1.02 -2.27 -17.27
CA GLY A 128 1.26 -2.74 -15.91
C GLY A 128 0.86 -1.74 -14.83
N ILE A 129 0.12 -2.21 -13.82
CA ILE A 129 -0.39 -1.34 -12.74
C ILE A 129 0.76 -0.82 -11.86
N ASN A 130 1.68 -1.68 -11.43
CA ASN A 130 2.81 -1.22 -10.62
C ASN A 130 3.78 -0.38 -11.46
N THR A 131 3.92 -0.66 -12.76
CA THR A 131 4.72 0.18 -13.66
C THR A 131 4.22 1.61 -13.68
N GLN A 132 2.89 1.83 -13.67
CA GLN A 132 2.31 3.16 -13.58
C GLN A 132 2.66 3.86 -12.26
N ASP A 133 2.53 3.15 -11.12
CA ASP A 133 2.91 3.68 -9.80
C ASP A 133 4.40 4.05 -9.76
N HIS A 134 5.24 3.22 -10.35
CA HIS A 134 6.68 3.47 -10.48
C HIS A 134 6.98 4.68 -11.36
N ALA A 135 6.28 4.84 -12.49
CA ALA A 135 6.49 5.98 -13.37
C ALA A 135 6.21 7.31 -12.66
N ILE A 136 5.11 7.39 -11.90
CA ILE A 136 4.80 8.58 -11.11
C ILE A 136 5.85 8.79 -10.02
N THR A 137 6.25 7.73 -9.30
CA THR A 137 7.25 7.84 -8.22
C THR A 137 8.62 8.28 -8.75
N GLU A 138 9.08 7.71 -9.86
CA GLU A 138 10.38 8.02 -10.48
C GLU A 138 10.37 9.41 -11.15
N SER A 139 9.21 9.88 -11.63
CA SER A 139 9.05 11.24 -12.19
C SER A 139 9.23 12.35 -11.16
N MET A 140 9.14 12.01 -9.87
CA MET A 140 9.31 12.95 -8.76
C MET A 140 10.79 13.24 -8.44
N GLU A 141 11.73 12.64 -9.20
CA GLU A 141 13.18 12.65 -8.95
C GLU A 141 13.58 11.86 -7.68
N PRO A 142 14.87 11.47 -7.51
CA PRO A 142 15.31 10.68 -6.36
C PRO A 142 14.97 11.33 -5.01
N ILE A 143 15.06 12.67 -4.93
CA ILE A 143 14.69 13.45 -3.74
C ILE A 143 13.79 14.61 -4.15
N VAL A 144 12.56 14.59 -3.62
CA VAL A 144 11.55 15.62 -3.86
C VAL A 144 11.78 16.83 -2.99
N ASP A 145 11.80 18.03 -3.60
CA ASP A 145 11.69 19.29 -2.86
C ASP A 145 10.28 19.48 -2.29
N ARG A 146 10.14 19.16 -1.01
CA ARG A 146 8.85 19.25 -0.29
C ARG A 146 8.47 20.67 0.13
N THR A 147 9.32 21.68 -0.07
CA THR A 147 8.98 23.09 0.29
C THR A 147 7.85 23.65 -0.59
N ARG A 148 7.59 23.01 -1.74
CA ARG A 148 6.57 23.40 -2.72
C ARG A 148 5.30 22.55 -2.65
N GLU A 149 5.24 21.58 -1.75
CA GLU A 149 4.14 20.63 -1.63
C GLU A 149 2.90 21.28 -0.99
N HIS A 150 1.73 21.03 -1.56
CA HIS A 150 0.44 21.51 -1.05
C HIS A 150 -0.50 20.31 -0.81
N LEU A 151 -0.42 19.74 0.39
CA LEU A 151 -1.17 18.54 0.76
C LEU A 151 -2.65 18.84 0.99
N GLY A 152 -3.51 17.98 0.45
CA GLY A 152 -4.96 18.00 0.62
C GLY A 152 -5.45 17.10 1.75
N THR A 153 -6.76 17.06 1.94
CA THR A 153 -7.41 16.22 2.96
C THR A 153 -7.21 14.71 2.71
N THR A 154 -7.00 14.32 1.45
CA THR A 154 -6.71 12.95 1.04
C THR A 154 -5.30 12.50 1.40
N ASP A 155 -4.38 13.41 1.74
CA ASP A 155 -2.98 13.08 2.02
C ASP A 155 -2.70 12.78 3.51
N ARG A 156 -3.76 12.62 4.31
CA ARG A 156 -3.66 12.40 5.76
C ARG A 156 -2.74 11.23 6.13
N ALA A 157 -2.78 10.12 5.37
CA ALA A 157 -1.92 8.97 5.62
C ALA A 157 -0.44 9.29 5.38
N VAL A 158 -0.14 10.07 4.32
CA VAL A 158 1.23 10.52 4.01
C VAL A 158 1.76 11.44 5.12
N VAL A 159 0.95 12.40 5.57
CA VAL A 159 1.30 13.30 6.67
C VAL A 159 1.63 12.51 7.95
N ILE A 160 0.76 11.59 8.34
CA ILE A 160 0.93 10.77 9.55
C ILE A 160 2.16 9.86 9.42
N GLY A 161 2.32 9.16 8.29
CA GLY A 161 3.48 8.28 8.06
C GLY A 161 4.80 9.02 8.15
N ARG A 162 4.91 10.22 7.54
CA ARG A 162 6.11 11.07 7.63
C ARG A 162 6.38 11.50 9.06
N HIS A 163 5.35 11.89 9.80
CA HIS A 163 5.50 12.27 11.20
C HIS A 163 6.05 11.12 12.05
N LEU A 164 5.51 9.91 11.88
CA LEU A 164 5.98 8.70 12.59
C LEU A 164 7.44 8.37 12.26
N LEU A 165 7.86 8.47 11.00
CA LEU A 165 9.24 8.24 10.58
C LEU A 165 10.21 9.26 11.18
N ILE A 166 9.87 10.55 11.16
CA ILE A 166 10.68 11.62 11.77
C ILE A 166 10.77 11.42 13.29
N GLN A 167 9.65 11.13 13.95
CA GLN A 167 9.64 10.83 15.38
C GLN A 167 10.49 9.60 15.73
N ALA A 168 10.42 8.54 14.93
CA ALA A 168 11.24 7.35 15.13
C ALA A 168 12.75 7.67 15.03
N ALA A 169 13.16 8.50 14.06
CA ALA A 169 14.54 8.94 13.94
C ALA A 169 15.01 9.77 15.16
N HIS A 170 14.16 10.67 15.68
CA HIS A 170 14.44 11.43 16.90
C HIS A 170 14.53 10.52 18.13
N ASN A 171 13.60 9.57 18.28
CA ASN A 171 13.58 8.63 19.39
C ASN A 171 14.82 7.72 19.38
N LEU A 172 15.21 7.23 18.20
CA LEU A 172 16.43 6.43 18.03
C LEU A 172 17.66 7.19 18.51
N ARG A 173 17.82 8.46 18.11
CA ARG A 173 18.93 9.32 18.57
C ARG A 173 18.96 9.55 20.09
N GLN A 174 17.81 9.45 20.75
CA GLN A 174 17.67 9.63 22.19
C GLN A 174 17.65 8.31 22.97
N GLY A 175 17.82 7.16 22.30
CA GLY A 175 17.73 5.84 22.94
C GLY A 175 16.33 5.48 23.47
N LYS A 176 15.27 6.07 22.90
CA LYS A 176 13.87 5.78 23.26
C LYS A 176 13.34 4.58 22.47
N GLU A 177 12.30 3.93 23.02
CA GLU A 177 11.59 2.83 22.34
C GLU A 177 11.01 3.31 20.99
N LEU A 178 11.14 2.45 19.97
CA LEU A 178 10.58 2.70 18.64
C LEU A 178 9.23 1.99 18.49
N ILE A 179 8.33 2.63 17.74
CA ILE A 179 7.08 2.03 17.28
C ILE A 179 7.38 0.87 16.29
N GLY A 180 6.52 -0.15 16.24
CA GLY A 180 6.70 -1.27 15.30
C GLY A 180 7.66 -2.38 15.75
N LEU A 181 8.16 -2.34 16.99
CA LEU A 181 9.00 -3.41 17.55
C LEU A 181 8.21 -4.57 18.16
N ARG A 182 6.90 -4.41 18.39
CA ARG A 182 6.04 -5.40 19.05
C ARG A 182 5.36 -6.31 18.03
N PRO A 183 5.04 -7.58 18.37
CA PRO A 183 4.43 -8.53 17.44
C PRO A 183 2.92 -8.28 17.17
N SER A 184 2.36 -7.16 17.61
CA SER A 184 0.94 -6.81 17.49
C SER A 184 0.43 -6.86 16.04
N TYR A 185 1.32 -6.61 15.07
CA TYR A 185 1.01 -6.63 13.64
C TYR A 185 1.16 -7.99 12.96
N TYR A 186 1.73 -9.01 13.61
CA TYR A 186 2.10 -10.28 12.94
C TYR A 186 0.93 -11.03 12.31
N LYS A 187 -0.30 -10.77 12.78
CA LYS A 187 -1.51 -11.45 12.33
C LYS A 187 -2.59 -10.51 11.80
N ILE A 188 -2.24 -9.24 11.52
CA ILE A 188 -3.18 -8.31 10.90
C ILE A 188 -3.42 -8.70 9.44
N ARG A 189 -4.52 -8.23 8.88
CA ARG A 189 -4.84 -8.40 7.46
C ARG A 189 -5.29 -7.07 6.90
N ALA A 190 -4.89 -6.79 5.65
CA ALA A 190 -5.52 -5.74 4.88
C ALA A 190 -6.54 -6.38 3.94
N ILE A 191 -7.80 -5.99 4.07
CA ILE A 191 -8.92 -6.58 3.33
C ILE A 191 -9.79 -5.49 2.69
N GLY A 192 -10.43 -5.83 1.58
CA GLY A 192 -11.46 -5.01 0.96
C GLY A 192 -12.82 -5.66 1.12
N LYS A 193 -13.89 -4.87 1.23
CA LYS A 193 -15.25 -5.42 1.35
C LYS A 193 -16.29 -4.42 0.87
N VAL A 194 -17.41 -4.93 0.35
CA VAL A 194 -18.62 -4.14 0.15
C VAL A 194 -19.49 -4.27 1.41
N ILE A 195 -19.88 -3.14 1.98
CA ILE A 195 -20.68 -3.07 3.22
C ILE A 195 -21.85 -2.10 3.05
N PRO A 196 -22.93 -2.24 3.84
CA PRO A 196 -24.03 -1.27 3.84
C PRO A 196 -23.57 0.15 4.23
N THR A 197 -24.17 1.18 3.62
CA THR A 197 -23.81 2.60 3.85
C THR A 197 -24.06 3.08 5.28
N GLN A 198 -24.90 2.38 6.05
CA GLN A 198 -25.27 2.73 7.42
C GLN A 198 -24.29 2.21 8.48
N VAL A 199 -23.32 1.38 8.10
CA VAL A 199 -22.37 0.77 9.02
C VAL A 199 -21.01 1.44 8.91
N HIS A 200 -20.41 1.82 10.04
CA HIS A 200 -19.03 2.31 10.04
C HIS A 200 -18.08 1.17 9.67
N TRP A 201 -17.19 1.43 8.71
CA TRP A 201 -16.37 0.40 8.10
C TRP A 201 -15.45 -0.31 9.09
N LEU A 202 -14.92 0.41 10.08
CA LEU A 202 -14.01 -0.17 11.05
C LEU A 202 -14.75 -1.15 11.94
N ASP A 203 -15.97 -0.81 12.36
CA ASP A 203 -16.81 -1.69 13.16
C ASP A 203 -17.19 -2.96 12.39
N ALA A 204 -17.55 -2.81 11.10
CA ALA A 204 -17.90 -3.93 10.23
C ALA A 204 -16.73 -4.91 10.01
N MET A 205 -15.50 -4.39 9.89
CA MET A 205 -14.34 -5.17 9.42
C MET A 205 -13.34 -5.52 10.53
N LYS A 206 -13.53 -5.03 11.77
CA LYS A 206 -12.56 -5.16 12.88
C LYS A 206 -12.08 -6.59 13.11
N HIS A 207 -13.00 -7.54 13.17
CA HIS A 207 -12.67 -8.94 13.46
C HIS A 207 -11.89 -9.61 12.32
N GLU A 208 -12.12 -9.19 11.07
CA GLU A 208 -11.43 -9.73 9.90
C GLU A 208 -10.05 -9.07 9.71
N LEU A 209 -9.92 -7.78 10.04
CA LEU A 209 -8.65 -7.05 10.09
C LEU A 209 -7.72 -7.55 11.20
N TYR A 210 -8.30 -7.98 12.34
CA TYR A 210 -7.58 -8.39 13.56
C TYR A 210 -8.08 -9.76 14.07
N PRO A 211 -7.87 -10.86 13.33
CA PRO A 211 -8.48 -12.17 13.59
C PRO A 211 -8.05 -12.85 14.90
N HIS A 212 -6.97 -12.39 15.55
CA HIS A 212 -6.46 -12.98 16.80
C HIS A 212 -6.46 -11.98 17.98
N GLY A 213 -7.09 -10.81 17.84
CA GLY A 213 -6.87 -9.64 18.70
C GLY A 213 -5.44 -9.06 18.50
N SER A 214 -5.13 -7.79 18.70
CA SER A 214 -5.86 -6.55 19.01
C SER A 214 -5.61 -5.49 17.92
N ALA A 215 -6.40 -4.41 17.96
CA ALA A 215 -5.99 -3.07 17.51
C ALA A 215 -6.31 -2.17 18.70
N ASP A 216 -5.36 -1.98 19.61
CA ASP A 216 -5.64 -1.59 20.99
C ASP A 216 -6.69 -0.47 21.10
N GLY A 217 -7.80 -0.79 21.76
CA GLY A 217 -8.94 0.09 21.98
C GLY A 217 -8.70 1.18 23.04
N SER A 218 -7.45 1.41 23.46
CA SER A 218 -7.09 2.41 24.47
C SER A 218 -5.61 2.74 24.45
N SER A 219 -5.16 3.49 23.46
CA SER A 219 -4.04 4.42 23.67
C SER A 219 -4.22 5.57 22.71
N THR A 220 -4.81 6.65 23.21
CA THR A 220 -4.61 7.97 22.64
C THR A 220 -3.11 8.24 22.70
N PHE A 221 -2.39 7.90 21.63
CA PHE A 221 -1.10 8.53 21.36
C PHE A 221 -1.42 10.01 21.14
N LYS A 222 -1.23 10.81 22.19
CA LYS A 222 -1.14 12.25 22.05
C LYS A 222 0.13 12.50 21.25
N VAL A 223 -0.05 12.98 20.03
CA VAL A 223 0.98 13.72 19.29
C VAL A 223 1.29 15.00 20.06
#